data_AF-A0A920JQ53-F1
#
_entry.id   AF-A0A920JQ53-F1
#
_cell.length_a   1.000
_cell.length_b   1.000
_cell.length_c   1.000
_cell.angle_alpha   90.00
_cell.angle_beta   90.00
_cell.angle_gamma   90.00
#
_symmetry.space_group_name_H-M   'P 1'
#
loop_
_entity.id
_entity.type
_entity.pdbx_description
1 polymer ?
#
loop_
_entity_poly.entity_id
_entity_poly.type
_entity_poly.pdbx_seq_one_letter_code
_entity_poly.pdbx_strand_id
1 'polypeptide(L)'
;MTYEFLLLTIFGLATYSFFLSRKKAMALNVMDPLAVHSQPHYHGLYSAMLTITPAIILLLIWSWFENSIFKDNLEKYFSELLIHINSNSMFLA
;
A
#
# COMPACT_ATOMS: atom_id res chain seq x y z
N MET A 1 -9.34 -2.26 -11.21
CA MET A 1 -8.62 -1.23 -10.45
C MET A 1 -7.15 -1.40 -10.76
N THR A 2 -6.49 -0.39 -11.32
CA THR A 2 -5.07 -0.47 -11.68
C THR A 2 -4.21 0.10 -10.54
N TYR A 3 -2.92 -0.25 -10.49
CA TYR A 3 -2.00 0.09 -9.38
C TYR A 3 -1.82 1.61 -9.24
N GLU A 4 -2.01 2.38 -10.31
CA GLU A 4 -1.97 3.84 -10.30
C GLU A 4 -3.05 4.43 -9.39
N PHE A 5 -4.26 3.85 -9.38
CA PHE A 5 -5.35 4.32 -8.51
C PHE A 5 -5.03 4.12 -7.03
N LEU A 6 -4.37 3.00 -6.69
CA LEU A 6 -3.94 2.71 -5.33
C LEU A 6 -2.86 3.70 -4.87
N LEU A 7 -1.86 3.95 -5.71
CA LEU A 7 -0.80 4.93 -5.42
C LEU A 7 -1.37 6.34 -5.25
N LEU A 8 -2.29 6.75 -6.15
CA LEU A 8 -2.98 8.04 -6.04
C LEU A 8 -3.79 8.15 -4.74
N THR A 9 -4.45 7.07 -4.32
CA THR A 9 -5.18 7.03 -3.06
C THR A 9 -4.25 7.22 -1.86
N ILE A 10 -3.12 6.51 -1.83
CA ILE A 10 -2.12 6.64 -0.74
C ILE A 10 -1.56 8.06 -0.68
N PHE A 11 -1.16 8.62 -1.83
CA PHE A 11 -0.70 10.01 -1.90
C PHE A 11 -1.78 11.02 -1.50
N GLY A 12 -3.03 10.79 -1.92
CA GLY A 12 -4.20 11.58 -1.54
C GLY A 12 -4.43 11.57 -0.03
N LEU A 13 -4.32 10.41 0.62
CA LEU A 13 -4.47 10.28 2.07
C LEU A 13 -3.30 10.92 2.83
N ALA A 14 -2.06 10.77 2.36
CA ALA A 14 -0.90 11.40 2.98
C ALA A 14 -0.94 12.93 2.89
N THR A 15 -1.34 13.48 1.74
CA THR A 15 -1.56 14.92 1.58
C THR A 15 -2.73 15.42 2.42
N TYR A 16 -3.84 14.67 2.47
CA TYR A 16 -4.97 14.98 3.33
C TYR A 16 -4.57 15.02 4.82
N SER A 17 -3.79 14.03 5.29
CA SER A 17 -3.33 13.98 6.68
C SER A 17 -2.36 15.11 7.03
N PHE A 18 -1.51 15.53 6.08
CA PHE A 18 -0.68 16.73 6.22
C PHE A 18 -1.52 17.97 6.54
N PHE A 19 -2.53 18.27 5.72
CA PHE A 19 -3.34 19.47 5.90
C PHE A 19 -4.17 19.41 7.17
N LEU A 20 -4.73 18.25 7.50
CA LEU A 20 -5.50 18.06 8.73
C LEU A 20 -4.64 18.31 9.99
N SER A 21 -3.46 17.70 10.05
CA SER A 21 -2.54 17.84 11.19
C SER A 21 -1.92 19.23 11.28
N ARG A 22 -1.62 19.87 10.15
CA ARG A 22 -1.18 21.28 10.11
C ARG A 22 -2.27 22.21 10.65
N LYS A 23 -3.52 22.05 10.21
CA LYS A 23 -4.66 22.86 10.70
C LYS A 23 -4.84 22.71 12.21
N LYS A 24 -4.75 21.48 12.73
CA LYS A 24 -4.82 21.19 14.16
C LYS A 24 -3.69 21.87 14.95
N ALA A 25 -2.45 21.78 14.46
CA ALA A 25 -1.31 22.45 15.10
C ALA A 25 -1.43 23.98 15.07
N MET A 26 -1.93 24.55 13.96
CA MET A 26 -2.21 25.99 13.87
C MET A 26 -3.25 26.45 14.89
N ALA A 27 -4.34 25.69 15.08
CA ALA A 27 -5.39 26.04 16.04
C ALA A 27 -4.91 26.01 17.50
N LEU A 28 -4.00 25.09 17.84
CA LEU A 28 -3.41 25.00 19.18
C LEU A 28 -2.41 26.13 19.45
N ASN A 29 -1.70 26.57 18.41
CA ASN A 29 -0.69 27.62 18.49
C ASN A 29 -1.26 29.05 18.61
N VAL A 30 -2.58 29.23 18.49
CA VAL A 30 -3.24 30.52 18.78
C VAL A 30 -3.06 30.94 20.24
N MET A 31 -2.81 29.98 21.15
CA MET A 31 -2.58 30.26 22.57
C MET A 31 -1.16 30.74 22.90
N ASP A 32 -0.16 30.50 22.05
CA ASP A 32 1.22 30.95 22.27
C ASP A 32 1.92 31.32 20.94
N PRO A 33 1.78 32.58 20.49
CA PRO A 33 2.25 33.05 19.17
C PRO A 33 3.76 32.96 18.95
N LEU A 34 4.55 32.87 20.02
CA LEU A 34 6.01 32.84 19.97
C LEU A 34 6.56 31.44 19.61
N ALA A 35 5.75 30.38 19.70
CA ALA A 35 6.14 29.00 19.38
C ALA A 35 6.02 28.64 17.87
N VAL A 36 5.59 29.58 17.03
CA VAL A 36 4.95 29.29 15.73
C VAL A 36 5.90 29.14 14.54
N HIS A 37 7.19 29.45 14.69
CA HIS A 37 8.08 29.66 13.54
C HIS A 37 8.28 28.44 12.60
N SER A 38 8.03 27.21 13.04
CA SER A 38 8.09 26.01 12.16
C SER A 38 7.23 24.81 12.58
N GLN A 39 6.65 24.81 13.80
CA GLN A 39 5.92 23.67 14.36
C GLN A 39 4.75 23.14 13.50
N PRO A 40 3.85 23.98 12.95
CA PRO A 40 2.68 23.46 12.25
C PRO A 40 3.01 22.67 10.99
N HIS A 41 4.09 23.05 10.30
CA HIS A 41 4.56 22.34 9.12
C HIS A 41 5.17 20.98 9.49
N TYR A 42 5.93 20.93 10.59
CA TYR A 42 6.52 19.69 11.10
C TYR A 42 5.46 18.65 11.48
N HIS A 43 4.39 19.06 12.17
CA HIS A 43 3.27 18.16 12.50
C HIS A 43 2.55 17.63 11.26
N GLY A 44 2.40 18.47 10.22
CA GLY A 44 1.86 18.04 8.93
C GLY A 44 2.75 16.98 8.28
N LEU A 45 4.06 17.26 8.14
CA LEU A 45 5.01 16.34 7.51
C LEU A 45 5.09 15.01 8.27
N TYR A 46 5.17 15.07 9.60
CA TYR A 46 5.21 13.89 10.44
C TYR A 46 3.96 13.01 10.24
N SER A 47 2.77 13.61 10.21
CA SER A 47 1.52 12.90 9.96
C SER A 47 1.46 12.29 8.56
N ALA A 48 1.94 13.00 7.53
CA ALA A 48 2.03 12.47 6.17
C ALA A 48 2.98 11.26 6.11
N MET A 49 4.15 11.36 6.74
CA MET A 49 5.13 10.28 6.82
C MET A 49 4.55 9.06 7.54
N LEU A 50 3.86 9.25 8.67
CA LEU A 50 3.16 8.16 9.37
C LEU A 50 2.03 7.53 8.54
N THR A 51 1.48 8.24 7.56
CA THR A 51 0.43 7.69 6.68
C THR A 51 1.04 6.91 5.52
N ILE A 52 2.04 7.48 4.84
CA ILE A 52 2.61 6.89 3.62
C ILE A 52 3.57 5.73 3.92
N THR A 53 4.35 5.82 5.00
CA THR A 53 5.37 4.83 5.35
C THR A 53 4.81 3.43 5.56
N PRO A 54 3.79 3.20 6.43
CA PRO A 54 3.23 1.87 6.61
C PRO A 54 2.54 1.34 5.34
N ALA A 55 1.93 2.22 4.55
CA ALA A 55 1.31 1.85 3.28
C ALA A 55 2.35 1.32 2.27
N ILE A 56 3.47 2.03 2.10
CA ILE A 56 4.55 1.60 1.22
C ILE A 56 5.19 0.30 1.72
N ILE A 57 5.45 0.18 3.02
CA ILE A 57 5.99 -1.06 3.61
C ILE A 57 5.09 -2.25 3.28
N LEU A 58 3.78 -2.10 3.48
CA LEU A 58 2.82 -3.17 3.20
C LEU A 58 2.78 -3.53 1.71
N LEU A 59 2.84 -2.54 0.82
CA LEU A 59 2.91 -2.80 -0.63
C LEU A 59 4.18 -3.55 -1.04
N LEU A 60 5.33 -3.19 -0.48
CA LEU A 60 6.60 -3.87 -0.75
C LEU A 60 6.55 -5.33 -0.28
N ILE A 61 6.06 -5.54 0.94
CA ILE A 61 5.87 -6.89 1.49
C ILE A 61 4.92 -7.70 0.61
N TRP A 62 3.77 -7.13 0.23
CA TRP A 62 2.81 -7.81 -0.63
C TRP A 62 3.40 -8.18 -1.99
N SER A 63 4.13 -7.25 -2.61
CA SER A 63 4.78 -7.48 -3.91
C SER A 63 5.80 -8.63 -3.88
N TRP A 64 6.48 -8.84 -2.75
CA TRP A 64 7.35 -10.00 -2.57
C TRP A 64 6.55 -11.30 -2.48
N PHE A 65 5.44 -11.32 -1.73
CA PHE A 65 4.62 -12.52 -1.58
C PHE A 65 3.83 -12.88 -2.83
N GLU A 66 3.25 -11.89 -3.51
CA GLU A 66 2.45 -12.08 -4.72
C GLU A 66 3.22 -12.86 -5.78
N ASN A 67 4.48 -12.50 -6.03
CA ASN A 67 5.32 -13.18 -7.01
C ASN A 67 5.58 -14.66 -6.68
N SER A 68 5.70 -15.01 -5.39
CA SER A 68 5.88 -16.40 -4.98
C SER A 68 4.58 -17.17 -5.14
N ILE A 69 3.49 -16.64 -4.58
CA ILE A 69 2.18 -17.27 -4.58
C ILE A 69 1.67 -17.48 -6.01
N PHE A 70 1.89 -16.52 -6.90
CA PHE A 70 1.46 -16.61 -8.30
C PHE A 70 2.16 -17.75 -9.03
N LYS A 71 3.48 -17.92 -8.83
CA LYS A 71 4.25 -19.03 -9.43
C LYS A 71 3.79 -20.39 -8.93
N ASP A 72 3.65 -20.54 -7.62
CA ASP A 72 3.24 -21.81 -7.00
C ASP A 72 1.86 -22.24 -7.50
N ASN A 73 0.92 -21.31 -7.61
CA ASN A 73 -0.42 -21.59 -8.13
C ASN A 73 -0.41 -21.92 -9.63
N LEU A 74 0.42 -21.26 -10.42
CA LEU A 74 0.59 -21.54 -11.85
C LEU A 74 1.14 -22.95 -12.08
N GLU A 75 2.23 -23.30 -11.40
CA GLU A 75 2.85 -24.62 -11.52
C GLU A 75 1.87 -25.72 -11.12
N LYS A 76 1.13 -25.51 -10.03
CA LYS A 76 0.10 -26.45 -9.59
C LYS A 76 -1.00 -26.63 -10.63
N TYR A 77 -1.54 -25.54 -11.16
CA TYR A 77 -2.60 -25.57 -12.17
C TYR A 77 -2.18 -26.33 -13.43
N PHE A 78 -0.97 -26.05 -13.95
CA PHE A 78 -0.46 -26.76 -15.13
C PHE A 78 -0.17 -28.23 -14.85
N SER A 79 0.38 -28.57 -13.68
CA SER A 79 0.61 -29.96 -13.29
C SER A 79 -0.70 -30.76 -13.23
N GLU A 80 -1.74 -30.20 -12.62
CA GLU A 80 -3.08 -30.81 -12.57
C GLU A 80 -3.68 -31.02 -13.97
N LEU A 81 -3.55 -30.04 -14.86
CA LEU A 81 -3.99 -30.17 -16.26
C LEU A 81 -3.26 -31.30 -17.00
N LEU A 82 -1.93 -31.39 -16.84
CA LEU A 82 -1.14 -32.43 -17.49
C LEU A 82 -1.52 -33.83 -16.99
N ILE A 83 -1.75 -33.99 -15.68
CA ILE A 83 -2.21 -35.25 -15.10
C ILE A 83 -3.59 -35.62 -15.64
N HIS A 84 -4.52 -34.67 -15.74
CA HIS A 84 -5.86 -34.91 -16.25
C HIS A 84 -5.88 -35.31 -17.72
N ILE A 85 -5.10 -34.62 -18.56
CA ILE A 85 -4.96 -34.95 -19.99
C ILE A 85 -4.36 -36.35 -20.16
N ASN A 86 -3.26 -36.65 -19.45
CA ASN A 86 -2.58 -37.93 -19.54
C ASN A 86 -3.47 -39.11 -19.07
N SER A 87 -4.25 -38.90 -18.00
CA SER A 87 -5.24 -39.86 -17.51
C SER A 87 -6.28 -40.17 -18.60
N ASN A 88 -6.89 -39.15 -19.21
CA ASN A 88 -7.91 -39.35 -20.24
C ASN A 88 -7.36 -40.01 -21.52
N SER A 89 -6.12 -39.72 -21.91
CA SER A 89 -5.50 -40.40 -23.06
C SER A 89 -5.23 -41.89 -22.83
N MET A 90 -4.99 -42.31 -21.58
CA MET A 90 -4.77 -43.71 -21.23
C MET A 90 -6.07 -44.54 -21.24
N PHE A 91 -7.23 -43.91 -21.04
CA PHE A 91 -8.53 -44.59 -21.15
C PHE A 91 -9.04 -44.75 -22.59
N LEU A 92 -8.44 -44.05 -23.55
CA LEU A 92 -8.85 -44.05 -24.96
C LEU A 92 -7.94 -44.90 -25.87
N ALA A 93 -6.90 -45.53 -25.33
CA ALA A 93 -5.96 -46.42 -26.02
C ALA A 93 -6.24 -47.89 -25.65
#